data_AF-A0A077PYL9-F1
#
_entry.id   AF-A0A077PYL9-F1
#
_cell.length_a   1.000
_cell.length_b   1.000
_cell.length_c   1.000
_cell.angle_alpha   90.00
_cell.angle_beta   90.00
_cell.angle_gamma   90.00
#
_symmetry.space_group_name_H-M   'P 1'
#
loop_
_entity.id
_entity.type
_entity.pdbx_description
1 polymer ?
#
loop_
_entity_poly.entity_id
_entity_poly.type
_entity_poly.pdbx_seq_one_letter_code
_entity_poly.pdbx_strand_id
1 'polypeptide(L)'
;MKNERRHFLKQAGVTGAVFSLLPLLPAGALASSPSQLKKEDGIGIGICEMTPEEMSGPYFINNKLLRRNITEDEQGIPLLLTMKVTDSVTCKPLDDILIDIWHCNAMGKYSGWKYINPDLEAPSDNIGTISRTDESTFLRGAQRTDKEGIVRFTTIFPGFYAGRAIHIHLSARSANVQKRQEDKFYFVGQLYFPEDISKEVMINDMYSPREINRLKNEDDSIFSGVKNRAAILTVKKIGDNPLDGLHGKIVLSINKDHVSKKITPKDLAKYTV
;
A
#
# COMPACT_ATOMS: atom_id res chain seq x y z
N MET A 1 9.78 -24.76 -21.01
CA MET A 1 9.75 -23.34 -21.42
C MET A 1 10.52 -22.50 -20.40
N LYS A 2 11.84 -22.46 -20.54
CA LYS A 2 12.78 -21.66 -19.75
C LYS A 2 13.46 -20.72 -20.75
N ASN A 3 13.09 -19.44 -20.79
CA ASN A 3 13.94 -18.31 -21.24
C ASN A 3 13.12 -17.04 -21.57
N GLU A 4 12.43 -16.45 -20.59
CA GLU A 4 11.90 -15.08 -20.72
C GLU A 4 12.15 -14.26 -19.43
N ARG A 5 13.36 -14.38 -18.86
CA ARG A 5 13.72 -13.71 -17.58
C ARG A 5 15.02 -12.91 -17.64
N ARG A 6 15.35 -12.35 -18.80
CA ARG A 6 16.52 -11.45 -18.94
C ARG A 6 16.29 -10.33 -19.96
N HIS A 7 15.36 -9.42 -19.66
CA HIS A 7 15.37 -8.10 -20.26
C HIS A 7 14.78 -7.07 -19.28
N PHE A 8 15.59 -6.63 -18.30
CA PHE A 8 15.24 -5.44 -17.53
C PHE A 8 16.44 -4.54 -17.15
N LEU A 9 17.67 -4.85 -17.57
CA LEU A 9 18.82 -3.99 -17.28
C LEU A 9 19.80 -3.99 -18.44
N LYS A 10 19.77 -2.92 -19.25
CA LYS A 10 20.90 -2.38 -20.03
C LYS A 10 20.41 -1.25 -20.93
N GLN A 11 20.48 -0.01 -20.47
CA GLN A 11 20.87 1.12 -21.33
C GLN A 11 21.62 2.15 -20.50
N ALA A 12 22.94 2.09 -20.59
CA ALA A 12 23.84 3.21 -20.38
C ALA A 12 24.75 3.26 -21.60
N GLY A 13 24.94 4.44 -22.19
CA GLY A 13 26.17 4.72 -22.92
C GLY A 13 26.06 5.36 -24.31
N VAL A 14 26.57 6.61 -24.34
CA VAL A 14 27.47 7.19 -25.35
C VAL A 14 26.87 7.73 -26.66
N THR A 15 26.79 9.06 -26.71
CA THR A 15 27.12 9.93 -27.85
C THR A 15 27.45 11.29 -27.24
N GLY A 16 28.51 12.03 -27.51
CA GLY A 16 29.50 12.07 -28.58
C GLY A 16 29.95 13.53 -28.57
N ALA A 17 31.24 13.77 -28.33
CA ALA A 17 31.78 15.13 -28.19
C ALA A 17 31.69 15.90 -29.51
N VAL A 18 31.13 17.11 -29.48
CA VAL A 18 31.31 18.11 -30.55
C VAL A 18 31.81 19.39 -29.90
N PHE A 19 33.08 19.71 -30.16
CA PHE A 19 33.68 21.01 -29.93
C PHE A 19 33.15 21.98 -30.99
N SER A 20 32.56 23.10 -30.58
CA SER A 20 32.31 24.24 -31.46
C SER A 20 32.50 25.54 -30.69
N LEU A 21 33.23 26.45 -31.34
CA LEU A 21 33.85 27.64 -30.79
C LEU A 21 32.87 28.66 -30.18
N LEU A 22 33.28 29.27 -29.07
CA LEU A 22 32.70 30.51 -28.53
C LEU A 22 32.99 31.70 -29.46
N PRO A 23 32.01 32.58 -29.69
CA PRO A 23 32.25 34.01 -29.86
C PRO A 23 32.06 34.73 -28.51
N LEU A 24 33.03 35.57 -28.15
CA LEU A 24 32.92 36.53 -27.05
C LEU A 24 31.78 37.52 -27.33
N LEU A 25 30.89 37.71 -26.35
CA LEU A 25 29.96 38.84 -26.29
C LEU A 25 30.11 39.55 -24.92
N PRO A 26 29.84 40.86 -24.86
CA PRO A 26 30.30 41.72 -23.78
C PRO A 26 29.49 41.54 -22.49
N ALA A 27 30.17 41.77 -21.37
CA ALA A 27 29.59 41.88 -20.05
C ALA A 27 28.56 43.03 -20.03
N GLY A 28 27.27 42.67 -20.08
CA GLY A 28 26.13 43.57 -19.97
C GLY A 28 25.06 42.91 -19.11
N ALA A 29 24.67 43.61 -18.06
CA ALA A 29 23.84 43.13 -16.97
C ALA A 29 22.51 42.49 -17.41
N LEU A 30 22.23 41.29 -16.91
CA LEU A 30 20.87 40.76 -16.78
C LEU A 30 20.75 40.21 -15.35
N ALA A 31 20.22 41.05 -14.48
CA ALA A 31 19.74 40.63 -13.18
C ALA A 31 18.63 39.58 -13.39
N SER A 32 18.90 38.33 -13.02
CA SER A 32 17.88 37.29 -12.97
C SER A 32 16.94 37.57 -11.80
N SER A 33 15.73 38.07 -12.09
CA SER A 33 14.62 38.05 -11.14
C SER A 33 14.37 36.61 -10.67
N PRO A 34 14.11 36.36 -9.38
CA PRO A 34 13.74 35.04 -8.93
C PRO A 34 12.38 34.67 -9.55
N SER A 35 12.37 33.65 -10.39
CA SER A 35 11.15 33.07 -10.92
C SER A 35 10.30 32.59 -9.75
N GLN A 36 9.18 33.27 -9.52
CA GLN A 36 8.18 32.82 -8.56
C GLN A 36 7.69 31.43 -8.97
N LEU A 37 7.88 30.47 -8.07
CA LEU A 37 7.25 29.16 -8.15
C LEU A 37 5.74 29.38 -8.18
N LYS A 38 5.12 29.05 -9.33
CA LYS A 38 3.68 28.97 -9.45
C LYS A 38 3.16 27.94 -8.46
N LYS A 39 2.31 28.40 -7.55
CA LYS A 39 1.50 27.61 -6.65
C LYS A 39 0.52 26.80 -7.50
N GLU A 40 0.68 25.48 -7.54
CA GLU A 40 -0.35 24.58 -8.06
C GLU A 40 -1.48 24.53 -7.03
N ASP A 41 -2.67 24.98 -7.44
CA ASP A 41 -3.90 24.82 -6.68
C ASP A 41 -4.40 23.37 -6.81
N GLY A 42 -4.48 22.66 -5.68
CA GLY A 42 -5.00 21.29 -5.64
C GLY A 42 -5.04 20.68 -4.23
N ILE A 43 -6.11 20.97 -3.50
CA ILE A 43 -6.58 20.35 -2.25
C ILE A 43 -5.72 20.61 -1.00
N GLY A 44 -6.01 21.71 -0.31
CA GLY A 44 -5.63 21.92 1.08
C GLY A 44 -6.43 21.03 2.03
N ILE A 45 -6.07 19.76 2.12
CA ILE A 45 -6.23 18.96 3.34
C ILE A 45 -5.01 19.31 4.20
N GLY A 46 -5.17 19.52 5.50
CA GLY A 46 -4.05 19.89 6.38
C GLY A 46 -2.85 18.98 6.09
N ILE A 47 -1.73 19.58 5.67
CA ILE A 47 -0.61 18.89 4.95
C ILE A 47 0.00 17.73 5.77
N CYS A 48 -0.40 17.57 7.03
CA CYS A 48 0.04 16.51 7.93
C CYS A 48 -1.07 16.06 8.89
N GLU A 49 -2.35 16.25 8.58
CA GLU A 49 -3.41 15.68 9.43
C GLU A 49 -3.28 14.15 9.46
N MET A 50 -3.52 13.55 10.63
CA MET A 50 -3.44 12.09 10.76
C MET A 50 -4.45 11.44 9.81
N THR A 51 -3.97 10.51 8.99
CA THR A 51 -4.84 9.67 8.17
C THR A 51 -5.85 8.96 9.08
N PRO A 52 -7.15 8.92 8.75
CA PRO A 52 -8.14 8.22 9.54
C PRO A 52 -7.79 6.74 9.77
N GLU A 53 -7.97 6.26 11.00
CA GLU A 53 -7.80 4.84 11.34
C GLU A 53 -9.06 4.03 11.02
N GLU A 54 -8.86 2.79 10.61
CA GLU A 54 -9.92 1.83 10.31
C GLU A 54 -9.65 0.48 10.99
N MET A 55 -10.62 -0.42 10.89
CA MET A 55 -10.51 -1.76 11.44
C MET A 55 -9.47 -2.64 10.72
N SER A 56 -8.91 -3.57 11.47
CA SER A 56 -7.96 -4.60 11.01
C SER A 56 -8.62 -5.75 10.23
N GLY A 57 -9.91 -6.00 10.45
CA GLY A 57 -10.59 -7.13 9.84
C GLY A 57 -10.30 -8.46 10.54
N PRO A 58 -11.08 -9.49 10.19
CA PRO A 58 -11.02 -10.77 10.87
C PRO A 58 -9.74 -11.56 10.51
N TYR A 59 -9.04 -11.15 9.45
CA TYR A 59 -7.92 -11.88 8.83
C TYR A 59 -6.54 -11.36 9.22
N PHE A 60 -6.40 -10.63 10.34
CA PHE A 60 -5.09 -10.19 10.84
C PHE A 60 -4.28 -11.36 11.42
N ILE A 61 -2.98 -11.40 11.15
CA ILE A 61 -2.02 -12.34 11.75
C ILE A 61 -0.76 -11.56 12.14
N ASN A 62 -0.29 -11.68 13.38
CA ASN A 62 0.97 -11.11 13.84
C ASN A 62 2.17 -12.04 13.52
N ASN A 63 2.36 -12.39 12.25
CA ASN A 63 3.39 -13.36 11.82
C ASN A 63 4.82 -12.80 11.80
N LYS A 64 4.99 -11.49 12.05
CA LYS A 64 6.29 -10.79 12.13
C LYS A 64 7.18 -11.00 10.88
N LEU A 65 6.57 -11.16 9.70
CA LEU A 65 7.29 -11.43 8.45
C LEU A 65 7.94 -10.18 7.86
N LEU A 66 9.26 -10.07 7.95
CA LEU A 66 10.03 -8.97 7.34
C LEU A 66 10.44 -9.33 5.90
N ARG A 67 9.69 -8.86 4.90
CA ARG A 67 9.99 -9.11 3.49
C ARG A 67 9.38 -8.05 2.58
N ARG A 68 10.08 -7.78 1.47
CA ARG A 68 9.66 -6.80 0.45
C ARG A 68 8.70 -7.41 -0.57
N ASN A 69 9.06 -8.57 -1.11
CA ASN A 69 8.18 -9.33 -1.99
C ASN A 69 7.29 -10.21 -1.11
N ILE A 70 5.98 -9.95 -1.15
CA ILE A 70 4.98 -10.68 -0.37
C ILE A 70 4.12 -11.60 -1.25
N THR A 71 4.34 -11.62 -2.58
CA THR A 71 3.51 -12.34 -3.54
C THR A 71 3.43 -13.85 -3.27
N GLU A 72 4.57 -14.46 -2.90
CA GLU A 72 4.73 -15.92 -2.91
C GLU A 72 4.30 -16.49 -4.28
N ASP A 73 3.44 -17.50 -4.30
CA ASP A 73 2.95 -18.18 -5.52
C ASP A 73 1.58 -17.66 -6.00
N GLU A 74 1.09 -16.54 -5.43
CA GLU A 74 -0.23 -16.01 -5.79
C GLU A 74 -0.24 -15.39 -7.19
N GLN A 75 -1.30 -15.70 -7.93
CA GLN A 75 -1.55 -15.13 -9.25
C GLN A 75 -2.29 -13.80 -9.11
N GLY A 76 -1.94 -12.86 -9.97
CA GLY A 76 -2.59 -11.55 -10.07
C GLY A 76 -1.71 -10.56 -10.81
N ILE A 77 -2.26 -9.37 -11.04
CA ILE A 77 -1.55 -8.27 -11.69
C ILE A 77 -0.46 -7.76 -10.74
N PRO A 78 0.82 -7.70 -11.15
CA PRO A 78 1.89 -7.20 -10.30
C PRO A 78 1.64 -5.76 -9.82
N LEU A 79 1.84 -5.51 -8.53
CA LEU A 79 1.74 -4.19 -7.92
C LEU A 79 3.04 -3.86 -7.17
N LEU A 80 3.72 -2.82 -7.63
CA LEU A 80 4.73 -2.14 -6.84
C LEU A 80 4.03 -1.12 -5.95
N LEU A 81 4.09 -1.29 -4.63
CA LEU A 81 3.49 -0.38 -3.67
C LEU A 81 4.58 0.43 -2.99
N THR A 82 4.48 1.76 -3.06
CA THR A 82 5.39 2.68 -2.36
C THR A 82 4.58 3.56 -1.42
N MET A 83 4.93 3.55 -0.14
CA MET A 83 4.29 4.41 0.87
C MET A 83 5.35 5.29 1.49
N LYS A 84 5.06 6.58 1.61
CA LYS A 84 5.82 7.51 2.45
C LYS A 84 5.04 7.73 3.73
N VAL A 85 5.70 7.58 4.87
CA VAL A 85 5.10 7.73 6.20
C VAL A 85 5.65 9.00 6.84
N THR A 86 4.76 9.87 7.27
CA THR A 86 5.07 11.14 7.94
C THR A 86 4.43 11.20 9.32
N ASP A 87 5.02 12.00 10.18
CA ASP A 87 4.51 12.30 11.52
C ASP A 87 3.44 13.38 11.43
N SER A 88 2.25 13.12 11.98
CA SER A 88 1.13 14.07 11.94
C SER A 88 1.32 15.29 12.85
N VAL A 89 2.23 15.21 13.82
CA VAL A 89 2.58 16.31 14.72
C VAL A 89 3.69 17.16 14.12
N THR A 90 4.74 16.53 13.59
CA THR A 90 5.94 17.26 13.13
C THR A 90 6.02 17.49 11.63
N CYS A 91 5.15 16.86 10.84
CA CYS A 91 5.17 16.85 9.38
C CYS A 91 6.42 16.22 8.75
N LYS A 92 7.32 15.65 9.56
CA LYS A 92 8.58 15.08 9.07
C LYS A 92 8.38 13.61 8.70
N PRO A 93 9.18 13.07 7.78
CA PRO A 93 9.21 11.64 7.55
C PRO A 93 9.52 10.86 8.82
N LEU A 94 8.86 9.73 8.99
CA LEU A 94 9.08 8.81 10.10
C LEU A 94 9.99 7.66 9.68
N ASP A 95 11.23 7.69 10.15
CA ASP A 95 12.14 6.56 10.05
C ASP A 95 11.90 5.56 11.19
N ASP A 96 12.43 4.34 11.04
CA ASP A 96 12.38 3.30 12.08
C ASP A 96 10.97 2.84 12.51
N ILE A 97 10.00 2.94 11.60
CA ILE A 97 8.63 2.42 11.76
C ILE A 97 8.50 1.14 10.94
N LEU A 98 7.96 0.07 11.53
CA LEU A 98 7.49 -1.08 10.77
C LEU A 98 6.10 -0.79 10.25
N ILE A 99 5.94 -0.95 8.94
CA ILE A 99 4.66 -0.99 8.27
C ILE A 99 4.39 -2.43 7.91
N ASP A 100 3.37 -3.02 8.51
CA ASP A 100 2.85 -4.35 8.17
C ASP A 100 1.68 -4.16 7.20
N ILE A 101 1.61 -4.98 6.15
CA ILE A 101 0.46 -5.03 5.23
C ILE A 101 -0.04 -6.46 5.05
N TRP A 102 -1.35 -6.58 4.81
CA TRP A 102 -1.99 -7.82 4.41
C TRP A 102 -3.18 -7.54 3.50
N HIS A 103 -3.43 -8.43 2.55
CA HIS A 103 -4.61 -8.35 1.69
C HIS A 103 -4.97 -9.72 1.12
N CYS A 104 -6.18 -9.80 0.56
CA CYS A 104 -6.61 -10.98 -0.17
C CYS A 104 -5.91 -11.10 -1.53
N ASN A 105 -5.89 -12.32 -2.07
CA ASN A 105 -5.46 -12.55 -3.45
C ASN A 105 -6.48 -12.06 -4.48
N ALA A 106 -6.20 -12.29 -5.76
CA ALA A 106 -7.08 -11.87 -6.86
C ALA A 106 -8.52 -12.42 -6.77
N MET A 107 -8.69 -13.57 -6.11
CA MET A 107 -9.97 -14.25 -5.88
C MET A 107 -10.59 -13.95 -4.51
N GLY A 108 -10.08 -12.97 -3.75
CA GLY A 108 -10.66 -12.59 -2.46
C GLY A 108 -10.27 -13.45 -1.26
N LYS A 109 -9.38 -14.44 -1.45
CA LYS A 109 -8.95 -15.33 -0.38
C LYS A 109 -7.78 -14.77 0.41
N TYR A 110 -7.80 -14.94 1.72
CA TYR A 110 -6.71 -14.56 2.61
C TYR A 110 -5.83 -15.76 2.96
N SER A 111 -4.52 -15.55 3.03
CA SER A 111 -3.60 -16.55 3.57
C SER A 111 -3.88 -16.80 5.04
N GLY A 112 -3.84 -18.07 5.45
CA GLY A 112 -4.35 -18.55 6.74
C GLY A 112 -5.83 -18.93 6.74
N TRP A 113 -6.58 -18.59 5.68
CA TRP A 113 -8.01 -18.85 5.50
C TRP A 113 -8.35 -19.28 4.07
N LYS A 114 -7.45 -20.01 3.39
CA LYS A 114 -7.57 -20.40 1.97
C LYS A 114 -8.84 -21.21 1.67
N TYR A 115 -9.36 -21.94 2.65
CA TYR A 115 -10.54 -22.78 2.51
C TYR A 115 -11.85 -22.08 2.91
N ILE A 116 -11.80 -20.81 3.33
CA ILE A 116 -13.00 -19.98 3.53
C ILE A 116 -13.51 -19.48 2.17
N ASN A 117 -14.83 -19.51 1.98
CA ASN A 117 -15.45 -18.96 0.77
C ASN A 117 -15.47 -17.42 0.86
N PRO A 118 -14.77 -16.70 -0.03
CA PRO A 118 -14.71 -15.23 -0.01
C PRO A 118 -16.00 -14.56 -0.51
N ASP A 119 -16.93 -15.32 -1.08
CA ASP A 119 -18.22 -14.82 -1.58
C ASP A 119 -19.31 -14.82 -0.48
N LEU A 120 -18.99 -15.34 0.71
CA LEU A 120 -19.84 -15.24 1.90
C LEU A 120 -19.32 -14.15 2.84
N GLU A 121 -20.23 -13.35 3.39
CA GLU A 121 -19.85 -12.34 4.37
C GLU A 121 -19.29 -12.98 5.64
N ALA A 122 -18.25 -12.34 6.17
CA ALA A 122 -17.70 -12.72 7.47
C ALA A 122 -18.75 -12.48 8.57
N PRO A 123 -18.88 -13.37 9.57
CA PRO A 123 -19.85 -13.17 10.66
C PRO A 123 -19.60 -11.89 11.47
N SER A 124 -18.35 -11.44 11.51
CA SER A 124 -17.93 -10.19 12.14
C SER A 124 -16.56 -9.78 11.60
N ASP A 125 -16.29 -8.48 11.72
CA ASP A 125 -15.03 -7.84 11.37
C ASP A 125 -13.92 -8.01 12.42
N ASN A 126 -14.22 -8.64 13.55
CA ASN A 126 -13.30 -8.79 14.67
C ASN A 126 -12.25 -9.87 14.41
N ILE A 127 -11.03 -9.61 14.87
CA ILE A 127 -9.94 -10.59 14.83
C ILE A 127 -10.35 -11.84 15.61
N GLY A 128 -10.13 -13.01 15.00
CA GLY A 128 -10.40 -14.33 15.58
C GLY A 128 -11.86 -14.78 15.50
N THR A 129 -12.73 -14.05 14.79
CA THR A 129 -14.10 -14.52 14.51
C THR A 129 -14.12 -15.72 13.55
N ILE A 130 -13.12 -15.84 12.67
CA ILE A 130 -13.01 -16.92 11.70
C ILE A 130 -11.79 -17.77 12.07
N SER A 131 -11.98 -19.07 12.31
CA SER A 131 -10.88 -19.99 12.56
C SER A 131 -9.96 -20.11 11.35
N ARG A 132 -8.66 -20.22 11.59
CA ARG A 132 -7.69 -20.44 10.51
C ARG A 132 -7.94 -21.79 9.86
N THR A 133 -7.65 -21.89 8.57
CA THR A 133 -7.83 -23.12 7.80
C THR A 133 -6.51 -23.73 7.34
N ASP A 134 -5.41 -22.98 7.43
CA ASP A 134 -4.10 -23.37 6.95
C ASP A 134 -2.98 -22.43 7.47
N GLU A 135 -1.73 -22.76 7.15
CA GLU A 135 -0.53 -22.02 7.53
C GLU A 135 0.07 -21.16 6.42
N SER A 136 -0.65 -20.91 5.33
CA SER A 136 -0.13 -20.05 4.26
C SER A 136 0.10 -18.62 4.74
N THR A 137 1.05 -17.94 4.09
CA THR A 137 1.47 -16.59 4.47
C THR A 137 1.44 -15.57 3.33
N PHE A 138 1.03 -15.97 2.13
CA PHE A 138 1.05 -15.10 0.94
C PHE A 138 0.38 -13.75 1.20
N LEU A 139 0.88 -12.72 0.52
CA LEU A 139 0.32 -11.36 0.54
C LEU A 139 0.28 -10.73 1.94
N ARG A 140 1.21 -11.16 2.80
CA ARG A 140 1.50 -10.57 4.11
C ARG A 140 2.97 -10.22 4.24
N GLY A 141 3.29 -9.09 4.84
CA GLY A 141 4.66 -8.78 5.18
C GLY A 141 4.84 -7.40 5.75
N ALA A 142 6.05 -7.13 6.22
CA ALA A 142 6.43 -5.90 6.87
C ALA A 142 7.75 -5.35 6.31
N GLN A 143 7.81 -4.02 6.26
CA GLN A 143 8.99 -3.27 5.87
C GLN A 143 9.24 -2.17 6.89
N ARG A 144 10.53 -1.89 7.14
CA ARG A 144 10.97 -0.76 7.95
C ARG A 144 11.10 0.46 7.06
N THR A 145 10.55 1.60 7.50
CA THR A 145 10.72 2.88 6.82
C THR A 145 12.20 3.27 6.76
N ASP A 146 12.65 3.77 5.62
CA ASP A 146 13.98 4.38 5.47
C ASP A 146 14.03 5.79 6.08
N LYS A 147 15.18 6.47 5.96
CA LYS A 147 15.39 7.84 6.48
C LYS A 147 14.45 8.88 5.88
N GLU A 148 13.86 8.59 4.72
CA GLU A 148 12.87 9.46 4.06
C GLU A 148 11.43 9.03 4.38
N GLY A 149 11.25 8.10 5.33
CA GLY A 149 9.97 7.55 5.73
C GLY A 149 9.38 6.58 4.71
N ILE A 150 10.16 6.06 3.78
CA ILE A 150 9.62 5.28 2.65
C ILE A 150 9.71 3.78 2.92
N VAL A 151 8.63 3.08 2.60
CA VAL A 151 8.60 1.61 2.45
C VAL A 151 8.15 1.22 1.05
N ARG A 152 8.63 0.07 0.59
CA ARG A 152 8.34 -0.47 -0.75
C ARG A 152 7.99 -1.94 -0.63
N PHE A 153 6.89 -2.35 -1.27
CA PHE A 153 6.46 -3.73 -1.37
C PHE A 153 6.32 -4.13 -2.84
N THR A 154 6.60 -5.41 -3.12
CA THR A 154 6.23 -6.08 -4.35
C THR A 154 5.13 -7.06 -4.00
N THR A 155 3.95 -6.86 -4.59
CA THR A 155 2.75 -7.67 -4.35
C THR A 155 1.93 -7.81 -5.64
N ILE A 156 0.68 -8.24 -5.54
CA ILE A 156 -0.32 -8.17 -6.61
C ILE A 156 -1.44 -7.19 -6.26
N PHE A 157 -2.14 -6.68 -7.27
CA PHE A 157 -3.38 -5.96 -7.06
C PHE A 157 -4.41 -6.90 -6.40
N PRO A 158 -5.03 -6.53 -5.26
CA PRO A 158 -5.94 -7.41 -4.54
C PRO A 158 -7.26 -7.60 -5.28
N GLY A 159 -7.90 -8.75 -5.04
CA GLY A 159 -9.30 -8.95 -5.36
C GLY A 159 -10.22 -8.23 -4.37
N PHE A 160 -11.43 -8.76 -4.24
CA PHE A 160 -12.41 -8.33 -3.25
C PHE A 160 -13.08 -9.54 -2.61
N TYR A 161 -13.76 -9.35 -1.50
CA TYR A 161 -14.60 -10.36 -0.85
C TYR A 161 -15.94 -9.73 -0.46
N ALA A 162 -16.91 -10.57 -0.10
CA ALA A 162 -18.28 -10.16 0.14
C ALA A 162 -18.37 -8.95 1.08
N GLY A 163 -19.22 -8.00 0.70
CA GLY A 163 -19.52 -6.81 1.50
C GLY A 163 -18.41 -5.74 1.53
N ARG A 164 -17.32 -5.88 0.77
CA ARG A 164 -16.16 -4.96 0.87
C ARG A 164 -15.68 -4.43 -0.49
N ALA A 165 -15.16 -3.20 -0.50
CA ALA A 165 -14.38 -2.64 -1.61
C ALA A 165 -13.00 -3.30 -1.71
N ILE A 166 -12.27 -3.08 -2.80
CA ILE A 166 -10.89 -3.55 -2.94
C ILE A 166 -9.99 -2.74 -1.99
N HIS A 167 -9.22 -3.43 -1.15
CA HIS A 167 -8.34 -2.78 -0.19
C HIS A 167 -7.08 -3.58 0.16
N ILE A 168 -6.09 -2.88 0.69
CA ILE A 168 -4.94 -3.47 1.40
C ILE A 168 -4.99 -2.98 2.84
N HIS A 169 -5.01 -3.88 3.81
CA HIS A 169 -4.87 -3.47 5.20
C HIS A 169 -3.43 -3.09 5.51
N LEU A 170 -3.27 -2.16 6.45
CA LEU A 170 -1.96 -1.83 7.01
C LEU A 170 -2.01 -1.58 8.53
N SER A 171 -0.85 -1.72 9.15
CA SER A 171 -0.60 -1.20 10.48
C SER A 171 0.81 -0.65 10.61
N ALA A 172 1.00 0.29 11.53
CA ALA A 172 2.29 0.89 11.84
C ALA A 172 2.66 0.64 13.30
N ARG A 173 3.92 0.30 13.56
CA ARG A 173 4.45 0.07 14.92
C ARG A 173 5.95 0.32 15.01
N SER A 174 6.50 0.32 16.21
CA SER A 174 7.94 0.49 16.40
C SER A 174 8.73 -0.64 15.74
N ALA A 175 9.77 -0.31 14.98
CA ALA A 175 10.74 -1.31 14.54
C ALA A 175 11.75 -1.68 15.65
N ASN A 176 11.94 -0.80 16.65
CA ASN A 176 12.81 -1.05 17.79
C ASN A 176 12.27 -2.19 18.66
N VAL A 177 12.99 -3.32 18.68
CA VAL A 177 12.63 -4.54 19.42
C VAL A 177 12.45 -4.28 20.93
N GLN A 178 13.25 -3.39 21.53
CA GLN A 178 13.13 -3.06 22.95
C GLN A 178 11.88 -2.23 23.24
N LYS A 179 11.43 -1.41 22.27
CA LYS A 179 10.16 -0.68 22.34
C LYS A 179 8.94 -1.50 21.87
N ARG A 180 9.16 -2.71 21.36
CA ARG A 180 8.10 -3.69 21.06
C ARG A 180 7.58 -4.42 22.31
N GLN A 181 7.94 -3.98 23.52
CA GLN A 181 7.61 -4.62 24.80
C GLN A 181 6.10 -4.93 24.99
N GLU A 182 5.20 -4.36 24.20
CA GLU A 182 3.75 -4.64 24.27
C GLU A 182 3.05 -4.83 22.89
N ASP A 183 3.80 -4.95 21.78
CA ASP A 183 3.24 -5.04 20.41
C ASP A 183 2.14 -3.95 20.13
N LYS A 184 2.38 -2.73 20.61
CA LYS A 184 1.54 -1.54 20.36
C LYS A 184 1.59 -1.12 18.90
N PHE A 185 0.43 -0.76 18.35
CA PHE A 185 0.31 -0.16 17.01
C PHE A 185 0.04 1.34 17.14
N TYR A 186 0.76 2.13 16.35
CA TYR A 186 0.59 3.57 16.21
C TYR A 186 -0.54 3.94 15.24
N PHE A 187 -0.85 3.03 14.33
CA PHE A 187 -1.85 3.22 13.30
C PHE A 187 -2.35 1.86 12.81
N VAL A 188 -3.64 1.78 12.52
CA VAL A 188 -4.24 0.68 11.75
C VAL A 188 -5.24 1.29 10.78
N GLY A 189 -5.19 0.87 9.52
CA GLY A 189 -6.07 1.38 8.49
C GLY A 189 -6.08 0.52 7.24
N GLN A 190 -6.71 1.02 6.19
CA GLN A 190 -6.77 0.36 4.89
C GLN A 190 -6.37 1.34 3.79
N LEU A 191 -5.83 0.79 2.70
CA LEU A 191 -5.53 1.50 1.47
C LEU A 191 -6.56 1.11 0.44
N TYR A 192 -7.05 2.08 -0.32
CA TYR A 192 -8.07 1.89 -1.33
C TYR A 192 -7.54 2.26 -2.71
N PHE A 193 -8.28 1.85 -3.74
CA PHE A 193 -7.86 2.02 -5.12
C PHE A 193 -8.80 2.96 -5.88
N PRO A 194 -8.29 3.69 -6.89
CA PRO A 194 -9.11 4.44 -7.82
C PRO A 194 -10.12 3.53 -8.55
N GLU A 195 -11.33 4.02 -8.77
CA GLU A 195 -12.42 3.22 -9.35
C GLU A 195 -12.17 2.90 -10.84
N ASP A 196 -11.51 3.78 -11.58
CA ASP A 196 -11.12 3.55 -12.98
C ASP A 196 -10.15 2.36 -13.10
N ILE A 197 -9.10 2.34 -12.27
CA ILE A 197 -8.17 1.21 -12.20
C ILE A 197 -8.88 -0.06 -11.72
N SER A 198 -9.73 0.05 -10.70
CA SER A 198 -10.47 -1.08 -10.15
C SER A 198 -11.36 -1.73 -11.21
N LYS A 199 -12.11 -0.95 -12.00
CA LYS A 199 -12.92 -1.50 -13.10
C LYS A 199 -12.08 -2.23 -14.12
N GLU A 200 -10.95 -1.64 -14.53
CA GLU A 200 -10.10 -2.23 -15.56
C GLU A 200 -9.49 -3.56 -15.11
N VAL A 201 -9.01 -3.65 -13.87
CA VAL A 201 -8.45 -4.88 -13.31
C VAL A 201 -9.51 -5.97 -13.16
N MET A 202 -10.72 -5.63 -12.71
CA MET A 202 -11.77 -6.61 -12.43
C MET A 202 -12.38 -7.26 -13.68
N ILE A 203 -12.11 -6.74 -14.88
CA ILE A 203 -12.52 -7.38 -16.15
C ILE A 203 -11.66 -8.63 -16.43
N ASN A 204 -10.45 -8.72 -15.87
CA ASN A 204 -9.54 -9.82 -16.15
C ASN A 204 -10.01 -11.14 -15.51
N ASP A 205 -9.82 -12.26 -16.22
CA ASP A 205 -10.22 -13.60 -15.78
C ASP A 205 -9.55 -14.10 -14.49
N MET A 206 -8.42 -13.50 -14.08
CA MET A 206 -7.82 -13.75 -12.77
C MET A 206 -8.64 -13.16 -11.62
N TYR A 207 -9.61 -12.27 -11.90
CA TYR A 207 -10.40 -11.51 -10.93
C TYR A 207 -11.92 -11.64 -11.13
N SER A 208 -12.39 -11.83 -12.36
CA SER A 208 -13.80 -11.77 -12.76
C SER A 208 -14.70 -12.99 -12.42
N PRO A 209 -14.22 -14.24 -12.24
CA PRO A 209 -15.12 -15.38 -12.01
C PRO A 209 -15.62 -15.42 -10.56
N ARG A 210 -16.51 -14.49 -10.21
CA ARG A 210 -17.07 -14.29 -8.87
C ARG A 210 -18.59 -14.31 -8.92
N GLU A 211 -19.23 -14.84 -7.88
CA GLU A 211 -20.70 -14.92 -7.79
C GLU A 211 -21.33 -13.65 -7.20
N ILE A 212 -20.49 -12.74 -6.72
CA ILE A 212 -20.87 -11.49 -6.06
C ILE A 212 -20.36 -10.26 -6.80
N ASN A 213 -21.03 -9.14 -6.59
CA ASN A 213 -20.57 -7.85 -7.08
C ASN A 213 -19.63 -7.18 -6.08
N ARG A 214 -18.55 -6.61 -6.60
CA ARG A 214 -17.65 -5.75 -5.84
C ARG A 214 -18.33 -4.44 -5.45
N LEU A 215 -18.11 -3.97 -4.21
CA LEU A 215 -18.47 -2.61 -3.81
C LEU A 215 -17.47 -1.57 -4.32
N LYS A 216 -17.95 -0.38 -4.69
CA LYS A 216 -17.08 0.79 -4.85
C LYS A 216 -16.67 1.29 -3.46
N ASN A 217 -15.60 2.09 -3.39
CA ASN A 217 -15.15 2.66 -2.12
C ASN A 217 -16.29 3.39 -1.40
N GLU A 218 -17.06 4.22 -2.11
CA GLU A 218 -18.15 5.01 -1.53
C GLU A 218 -19.34 4.15 -1.07
N ASP A 219 -19.44 2.89 -1.51
CA ASP A 219 -20.47 1.93 -1.11
C ASP A 219 -20.00 1.02 0.04
N ASP A 220 -18.70 1.00 0.36
CA ASP A 220 -18.12 0.23 1.47
C ASP A 220 -18.30 1.02 2.79
N SER A 221 -18.93 0.39 3.79
CA SER A 221 -19.26 1.02 5.07
C SER A 221 -18.03 1.42 5.90
N ILE A 222 -16.90 0.74 5.71
CA ILE A 222 -15.65 1.04 6.41
C ILE A 222 -15.01 2.29 5.80
N PHE A 223 -14.92 2.34 4.47
CA PHE A 223 -14.40 3.51 3.77
C PHE A 223 -15.30 4.74 3.99
N SER A 224 -16.61 4.60 3.78
CA SER A 224 -17.58 5.69 3.85
C SER A 224 -17.82 6.20 5.27
N GLY A 225 -17.63 5.35 6.29
CA GLY A 225 -17.78 5.70 7.70
C GLY A 225 -16.84 6.82 8.16
N VAL A 226 -15.63 6.90 7.59
CA VAL A 226 -14.67 8.00 7.86
C VAL A 226 -14.31 8.80 6.60
N LYS A 227 -14.93 8.47 5.46
CA LYS A 227 -14.68 9.05 4.13
C LYS A 227 -13.19 9.15 3.82
N ASN A 228 -12.47 8.02 3.91
CA ASN A 228 -11.01 7.97 3.93
C ASN A 228 -10.34 8.23 2.57
N ARG A 229 -10.62 9.39 1.97
CA ARG A 229 -10.06 9.80 0.67
C ARG A 229 -8.54 9.95 0.72
N ALA A 230 -8.01 10.27 1.90
CA ALA A 230 -6.56 10.33 2.15
C ALA A 230 -5.87 8.97 1.99
N ALA A 231 -6.62 7.85 2.08
CA ALA A 231 -6.12 6.50 1.93
C ALA A 231 -6.28 5.91 0.52
N ILE A 232 -6.77 6.69 -0.46
CA ILE A 232 -6.83 6.25 -1.86
C ILE A 232 -5.44 6.38 -2.51
N LEU A 233 -4.93 5.26 -3.03
CA LEU A 233 -3.66 5.22 -3.74
C LEU A 233 -3.72 6.05 -5.04
N THR A 234 -2.63 6.76 -5.33
CA THR A 234 -2.34 7.17 -6.71
C THR A 234 -1.76 5.96 -7.44
N VAL A 235 -2.42 5.48 -8.49
CA VAL A 235 -1.99 4.30 -9.23
C VAL A 235 -1.65 4.68 -10.67
N LYS A 236 -0.51 4.19 -11.16
CA LYS A 236 -0.10 4.30 -12.56
C LYS A 236 0.17 2.91 -13.13
N LYS A 237 -0.13 2.71 -14.40
CA LYS A 237 0.28 1.50 -15.14
C LYS A 237 1.78 1.63 -15.48
N ILE A 238 2.49 0.51 -15.43
CA ILE A 238 3.92 0.45 -15.79
C ILE A 238 4.08 0.36 -17.31
N GLY A 239 3.18 -0.35 -17.98
CA GLY A 239 3.01 -0.36 -19.44
C GLY A 239 1.64 0.16 -19.86
N ASP A 240 1.28 -0.07 -21.12
CA ASP A 240 -0.02 0.35 -21.66
C ASP A 240 -1.17 -0.54 -21.16
N ASN A 241 -0.86 -1.79 -20.78
CA ASN A 241 -1.81 -2.75 -20.24
C ASN A 241 -1.59 -2.89 -18.72
N PRO A 242 -2.66 -2.90 -17.88
CA PRO A 242 -2.53 -3.19 -16.44
C PRO A 242 -1.79 -4.49 -16.14
N LEU A 243 -1.88 -5.50 -17.02
CA LEU A 243 -1.17 -6.77 -16.88
C LEU A 243 0.35 -6.63 -16.85
N ASP A 244 0.90 -5.57 -17.44
CA ASP A 244 2.33 -5.25 -17.40
C ASP A 244 2.78 -4.82 -15.99
N GLY A 245 1.82 -4.50 -15.12
CA GLY A 245 2.00 -4.15 -13.73
C GLY A 245 1.56 -2.73 -13.41
N LEU A 246 1.39 -2.49 -12.12
CA LEU A 246 0.92 -1.23 -11.54
C LEU A 246 1.93 -0.68 -10.54
N HIS A 247 2.01 0.65 -10.44
CA HIS A 247 2.72 1.36 -9.39
C HIS A 247 1.74 2.16 -8.55
N GLY A 248 1.46 1.69 -7.35
CA GLY A 248 0.67 2.39 -6.33
C GLY A 248 1.56 3.24 -5.43
N LYS A 249 1.16 4.50 -5.20
CA LYS A 249 1.85 5.46 -4.34
C LYS A 249 0.88 6.16 -3.39
N ILE A 250 1.33 6.40 -2.17
CA ILE A 250 0.59 7.20 -1.19
C ILE A 250 1.55 7.84 -0.16
N VAL A 251 1.10 8.94 0.43
CA VAL A 251 1.69 9.52 1.65
C VAL A 251 0.69 9.27 2.78
N LEU A 252 1.14 8.60 3.84
CA LEU A 252 0.37 8.33 5.05
C LEU A 252 0.91 9.21 6.18
N SER A 253 0.01 9.87 6.91
CA SER A 253 0.36 10.66 8.07
C SER A 253 -0.12 9.95 9.32
N ILE A 254 0.79 9.61 10.23
CA ILE A 254 0.47 8.86 11.46
C ILE A 254 1.05 9.58 12.68
N ASN A 255 0.54 9.28 13.87
CA ASN A 255 1.14 9.72 15.12
C ASN A 255 1.87 8.56 15.80
N LYS A 256 3.20 8.62 15.88
CA LYS A 256 4.02 7.56 16.51
C LYS A 256 3.88 7.46 18.04
N ASP A 257 3.27 8.46 18.66
CA ASP A 257 2.97 8.50 20.10
C ASP A 257 1.52 8.11 20.38
N HIS A 258 0.69 7.93 19.34
CA HIS A 258 -0.67 7.39 19.46
C HIS A 258 -0.63 5.88 19.71
N VAL A 259 -1.67 5.37 20.37
CA VAL A 259 -1.90 3.94 20.55
C VAL A 259 -3.25 3.58 19.94
N SER A 260 -3.18 2.93 18.78
CA SER A 260 -4.34 2.39 18.10
C SER A 260 -5.05 1.34 18.96
N LYS A 261 -6.38 1.35 18.92
CA LYS A 261 -7.23 0.34 19.57
C LYS A 261 -7.79 -0.69 18.59
N LYS A 262 -7.42 -0.60 17.31
CA LYS A 262 -7.95 -1.45 16.23
C LYS A 262 -7.30 -2.84 16.18
N ILE A 263 -6.14 -2.97 16.82
CA ILE A 263 -5.48 -4.24 17.15
C ILE A 263 -5.05 -4.11 18.61
N THR A 264 -5.61 -4.94 19.48
CA THR A 264 -5.30 -4.93 20.92
C THR A 264 -4.30 -6.03 21.27
N PRO A 265 -3.60 -5.94 22.42
CA PRO A 265 -2.73 -7.02 22.88
C PRO A 265 -3.44 -8.38 23.00
N LYS A 266 -4.74 -8.40 23.30
CA LYS A 266 -5.53 -9.64 23.33
C LYS A 266 -5.67 -10.26 21.95
N ASP A 267 -5.77 -9.46 20.90
CA ASP A 267 -5.88 -9.96 19.54
C ASP A 267 -4.61 -10.67 19.07
N LEU A 268 -3.46 -10.27 19.62
CA LEU A 268 -2.18 -10.92 19.32
C LEU A 268 -2.06 -12.33 19.90
N ALA A 269 -2.88 -12.65 20.90
CA ALA A 269 -2.96 -13.98 21.49
C ALA A 269 -3.96 -14.89 20.74
N LYS A 270 -4.78 -14.35 19.82
CA LYS A 270 -5.74 -15.11 19.02
C LYS A 270 -5.02 -15.86 17.89
N TYR A 271 -4.08 -16.73 18.25
CA TYR A 271 -3.53 -17.77 17.39
C TYR A 271 -4.44 -19.00 17.47
N THR A 272 -5.67 -18.91 16.96
CA THR A 272 -6.52 -20.09 16.84
C THR A 272 -6.14 -20.82 15.56
N VAL A 273 -5.19 -21.74 15.70
CA VAL A 273 -5.18 -23.00 14.95
C VAL A 273 -6.25 -23.92 15.50
#